data_AF-A0A7C3MMA5-F1
#
_entry.id   AF-A0A7C3MMA5-F1
#
_cell.length_a   1.000
_cell.length_b   1.000
_cell.length_c   1.000
_cell.angle_alpha   90.00
_cell.angle_beta   90.00
_cell.angle_gamma   90.00
#
_symmetry.space_group_name_H-M   'P 1'
#
loop_
_entity.id
_entity.type
_entity.pdbx_description
1 polymer ?
#
loop_
_entity_poly.entity_id
_entity_poly.type
_entity_poly.pdbx_seq_one_letter_code
_entity_poly.pdbx_strand_id
1 'polypeptide(L)'
;MRQRKTLTIWRDDHLADPLGALFLTAPEQLEDAVVEKLKYYFGFRVRLLRVTISASRIEAEVESQGLHEESGRLVDAARGLRAKGMNRSAIATLQDALQLDPLNGDAYRELGAALAEAGKGREAIAALIRARESLGESADLLVEIAKACLAQERTSAAIAYLERAHEMEPRNFLVRRALSALGRKQRTSRARAEGSADTSGVPESANADAKRKPAVQLTLLGEPLGGGQAPRGGNSDGTKGR
;
A
#
# COMPACT_ATOMS: atom_id res chain seq x y z
N MET A 1 -15.76 -9.68 -12.93
CA MET A 1 -15.07 -8.99 -14.05
C MET A 1 -13.58 -8.90 -13.74
N ARG A 2 -12.70 -8.81 -14.73
CA ARG A 2 -11.26 -8.58 -14.48
C ARG A 2 -11.03 -7.09 -14.31
N GLN A 3 -10.43 -6.68 -13.19
CA GLN A 3 -10.08 -5.30 -12.93
C GLN A 3 -8.56 -5.14 -12.96
N ARG A 4 -8.09 -4.15 -13.72
CA ARG A 4 -6.69 -3.75 -13.74
C ARG A 4 -6.51 -2.49 -12.94
N LYS A 5 -5.45 -2.44 -12.15
CA LYS A 5 -5.14 -1.30 -11.29
C LYS A 5 -3.64 -1.18 -11.09
N THR A 6 -3.18 0.04 -10.87
CA THR A 6 -1.80 0.30 -10.44
C THR A 6 -1.80 0.53 -8.93
N LEU A 7 -1.02 -0.25 -8.22
CA LEU A 7 -0.81 -0.12 -6.78
C LEU A 7 0.53 0.54 -6.52
N THR A 8 0.57 1.43 -5.52
CA THR A 8 1.81 2.12 -5.12
C THR A 8 2.20 1.73 -3.71
N ILE A 9 3.28 0.95 -3.58
CA ILE A 9 3.86 0.56 -2.31
C ILE A 9 4.99 1.53 -1.96
N TRP A 10 4.95 2.12 -0.78
CA TRP A 10 5.94 3.11 -0.35
C TRP A 10 6.97 2.47 0.58
N ARG A 11 8.25 2.75 0.35
CA ARG A 11 9.35 2.19 1.16
C ARG A 11 9.16 2.43 2.65
N ASP A 12 8.71 3.62 3.03
CA ASP A 12 8.62 4.04 4.44
C ASP A 12 7.59 3.23 5.24
N ASP A 13 6.61 2.62 4.57
CA ASP A 13 5.62 1.74 5.22
C ASP A 13 6.19 0.34 5.53
N HIS A 14 7.21 -0.07 4.78
CA HIS A 14 7.70 -1.44 4.72
C HIS A 14 9.11 -1.61 5.33
N LEU A 15 9.61 -0.60 6.05
CA LEU A 15 10.98 -0.63 6.62
C LEU A 15 11.24 -1.80 7.58
N ALA A 16 10.19 -2.38 8.17
CA ALA A 16 10.29 -3.46 9.13
C ALA A 16 9.71 -4.79 8.61
N ASP A 17 9.56 -4.96 7.29
CA ASP A 17 8.99 -6.17 6.71
C ASP A 17 9.74 -6.68 5.46
N PRO A 18 9.39 -7.87 4.94
CA PRO A 18 10.11 -8.50 3.83
C PRO A 18 10.07 -7.73 2.51
N LEU A 19 9.13 -6.78 2.30
CA LEU A 19 9.09 -5.92 1.13
C LEU A 19 10.09 -4.77 1.25
N GLY A 20 10.38 -4.31 2.46
CA GLY A 20 11.43 -3.30 2.72
C GLY A 20 12.79 -3.70 2.14
N ALA A 21 13.11 -5.00 2.19
CA ALA A 21 14.34 -5.55 1.62
C ALA A 21 14.46 -5.30 0.10
N LEU A 22 13.33 -5.29 -0.63
CA LEU A 22 13.33 -5.07 -2.09
C LEU A 22 13.88 -3.69 -2.47
N PHE A 23 13.75 -2.70 -1.59
CA PHE A 23 14.31 -1.36 -1.81
C PHE A 23 15.82 -1.29 -1.60
N LEU A 24 16.41 -2.28 -0.94
CA LEU A 24 17.84 -2.33 -0.60
C LEU A 24 18.62 -3.28 -1.52
N THR A 25 17.93 -4.21 -2.18
CA THR A 25 18.52 -5.18 -3.11
C THR A 25 18.93 -4.52 -4.43
N ALA A 26 20.05 -4.97 -5.01
CA ALA A 26 20.51 -4.48 -6.31
C ALA A 26 19.59 -4.94 -7.45
N PRO A 27 19.39 -4.12 -8.51
CA PRO A 27 18.63 -4.47 -9.72
C PRO A 27 18.88 -5.88 -10.26
N GLU A 28 20.15 -6.29 -10.30
CA GLU A 28 20.61 -7.57 -10.83
C GLU A 28 20.21 -8.78 -9.98
N GLN A 29 19.76 -8.55 -8.74
CA GLN A 29 19.37 -9.60 -7.78
C GLN A 29 17.85 -9.61 -7.52
N LEU A 30 17.11 -8.71 -8.18
CA LEU A 30 15.69 -8.47 -7.93
C LEU A 30 14.75 -9.39 -8.74
N GLU A 31 15.25 -10.23 -9.64
CA GLU A 31 14.44 -10.96 -10.63
C GLU A 31 13.30 -11.81 -10.00
N ASP A 32 13.56 -13.04 -9.57
CA ASP A 32 12.49 -13.94 -9.10
C ASP A 32 11.99 -13.58 -7.69
N ALA A 33 12.88 -13.05 -6.84
CA ALA A 33 12.57 -12.73 -5.45
C ALA A 33 11.52 -11.61 -5.30
N VAL A 34 11.49 -10.63 -6.20
CA VAL A 34 10.47 -9.56 -6.20
C VAL A 34 9.09 -10.13 -6.48
N VAL A 35 9.01 -10.94 -7.54
CA VAL A 35 7.73 -11.49 -8.00
C VAL A 35 7.16 -12.40 -6.93
N GLU A 36 7.99 -13.23 -6.29
CA GLU A 36 7.57 -14.11 -5.19
C GLU A 36 7.06 -13.31 -3.99
N LYS A 37 7.82 -12.31 -3.52
CA LYS A 37 7.43 -11.47 -2.38
C LYS A 37 6.16 -10.68 -2.64
N LEU A 38 5.99 -10.11 -3.84
CA LEU A 38 4.78 -9.39 -4.21
C LEU A 38 3.58 -10.32 -4.39
N LYS A 39 3.77 -11.53 -4.93
CA LYS A 39 2.71 -12.55 -4.98
C LYS A 39 2.26 -12.95 -3.58
N TYR A 40 3.20 -13.13 -2.65
CA TYR A 40 2.88 -13.40 -1.25
C TYR A 40 2.11 -12.23 -0.62
N TYR A 41 2.54 -11.01 -0.89
CA TYR A 41 1.94 -9.80 -0.33
C TYR A 41 0.52 -9.52 -0.85
N PHE A 42 0.27 -9.67 -2.16
CA PHE A 42 -1.05 -9.45 -2.75
C PHE A 42 -1.96 -10.67 -2.69
N GLY A 43 -1.39 -11.86 -2.44
CA GLY A 43 -2.10 -13.13 -2.47
C GLY A 43 -2.34 -13.67 -3.87
N PHE A 44 -2.74 -14.95 -3.94
CA PHE A 44 -2.85 -15.72 -5.18
C PHE A 44 -3.96 -15.26 -6.14
N ARG A 45 -4.92 -14.45 -5.66
CA ARG A 45 -6.04 -13.93 -6.47
C ARG A 45 -5.70 -12.64 -7.22
N VAL A 46 -4.48 -12.15 -7.06
CA VAL A 46 -3.96 -10.96 -7.73
C VAL A 46 -2.85 -11.38 -8.68
N ARG A 47 -3.02 -11.09 -9.97
CA ARG A 47 -2.00 -11.32 -10.98
C ARG A 47 -1.15 -10.07 -11.16
N LEU A 48 0.16 -10.20 -11.00
CA LEU A 48 1.11 -9.16 -11.35
C LEU A 48 1.26 -9.10 -12.88
N LEU A 49 1.15 -7.91 -13.47
CA LEU A 49 1.35 -7.67 -14.90
C LEU A 49 2.72 -7.02 -15.14
N ARG A 50 3.00 -5.95 -14.41
CA ARG A 50 4.23 -5.18 -14.52
C ARG A 50 4.62 -4.62 -13.16
N VAL A 51 5.92 -4.61 -12.87
CA VAL A 51 6.45 -4.03 -11.64
C VAL A 51 7.57 -3.06 -12.00
N THR A 52 7.52 -1.87 -11.40
CA THR A 52 8.58 -0.87 -11.51
C THR A 52 9.05 -0.49 -10.12
N ILE A 53 10.33 -0.65 -9.85
CA ILE A 53 10.93 -0.36 -8.54
C ILE A 53 11.78 0.89 -8.63
N SER A 54 11.59 1.78 -7.67
CA SER A 54 12.38 2.98 -7.44
C SER A 54 12.90 3.03 -6.01
N ALA A 55 13.76 3.99 -5.69
CA ALA A 55 14.34 4.11 -4.36
C ALA A 55 13.32 4.38 -3.24
N SER A 56 12.15 4.91 -3.56
CA SER A 56 11.11 5.33 -2.60
C SER A 56 9.78 4.59 -2.75
N ARG A 57 9.49 3.98 -3.91
CA ARG A 57 8.24 3.27 -4.15
C ARG A 57 8.34 2.13 -5.16
N ILE A 58 7.44 1.16 -5.04
CA ILE A 58 7.17 0.13 -6.05
C ILE A 58 5.81 0.44 -6.66
N GLU A 59 5.78 0.52 -7.98
CA GLU A 59 4.55 0.60 -8.77
C GLU A 59 4.27 -0.79 -9.35
N ALA A 60 3.16 -1.40 -8.94
CA ALA A 60 2.74 -2.71 -9.42
C ALA A 60 1.43 -2.57 -10.20
N GLU A 61 1.48 -2.83 -11.50
CA GLU A 61 0.29 -3.05 -12.31
C GLU A 61 -0.22 -4.46 -12.05
N VAL A 62 -1.45 -4.56 -11.58
CA VAL A 62 -2.07 -5.80 -11.18
C VAL A 62 -3.41 -6.01 -11.85
N GLU A 63 -3.79 -7.27 -12.04
CA GLU A 63 -5.12 -7.68 -12.45
C GLU A 63 -5.71 -8.59 -11.37
N SER A 64 -6.88 -8.23 -10.85
CA SER A 64 -7.63 -9.10 -9.95
C SER A 64 -8.93 -9.57 -10.59
N GLN A 65 -9.29 -10.82 -10.29
CA GLN A 65 -10.61 -11.37 -10.54
C GLN A 65 -11.40 -11.32 -9.24
N GLY A 66 -12.14 -10.23 -9.09
CA GLY A 66 -12.95 -9.97 -7.91
C GLY A 66 -14.41 -9.68 -8.25
N LEU A 67 -15.23 -9.86 -7.23
CA LEU A 67 -16.64 -9.49 -7.19
C LEU A 67 -16.74 -8.11 -6.53
N HIS A 68 -16.35 -7.07 -7.28
CA HIS A 68 -16.18 -5.71 -6.75
C HIS A 68 -17.47 -5.12 -6.18
N GLU A 69 -18.60 -5.33 -6.87
CA GLU A 69 -19.90 -4.85 -6.41
C GLU A 69 -20.35 -5.58 -5.14
N GLU A 70 -20.26 -6.91 -5.09
CA GLU A 70 -20.60 -7.65 -3.87
C GLU A 70 -19.67 -7.29 -2.70
N SER A 71 -18.37 -7.11 -2.97
CA SER A 71 -17.41 -6.61 -1.99
C SER A 71 -17.83 -5.24 -1.47
N GLY A 72 -18.20 -4.30 -2.34
CA GLY A 72 -18.71 -2.98 -1.95
C GLY A 72 -19.95 -3.04 -1.05
N ARG A 73 -20.90 -3.93 -1.35
CA ARG A 73 -22.08 -4.12 -0.47
C ARG A 73 -21.71 -4.60 0.93
N LEU A 74 -20.71 -5.49 1.03
CA LEU A 74 -20.20 -5.94 2.33
C LEU A 74 -19.49 -4.81 3.08
N VAL A 75 -18.78 -3.93 2.37
CA VAL A 75 -18.17 -2.71 2.96
C VAL A 75 -19.24 -1.81 3.57
N ASP A 76 -20.33 -1.55 2.85
CA ASP A 76 -21.43 -0.71 3.36
C ASP A 76 -22.12 -1.35 4.57
N ALA A 77 -22.35 -2.67 4.54
CA ALA A 77 -22.87 -3.41 5.68
C ALA A 77 -21.94 -3.32 6.90
N ALA A 78 -20.64 -3.49 6.69
CA ALA A 78 -19.64 -3.40 7.75
C ALA A 78 -19.53 -1.99 8.34
N ARG A 79 -19.64 -0.93 7.52
CA ARG A 79 -19.72 0.46 7.99
C ARG A 79 -20.91 0.65 8.93
N GLY A 80 -22.06 0.07 8.59
CA GLY A 80 -23.25 0.07 9.45
C GLY A 80 -23.05 -0.69 10.76
N LEU A 81 -22.33 -1.82 10.75
CA LEU A 81 -21.99 -2.58 11.95
C LEU A 81 -21.03 -1.82 12.87
N ARG A 82 -20.00 -1.20 12.29
CA ARG A 82 -19.02 -0.37 13.01
C ARG A 82 -19.69 0.82 13.69
N ALA A 83 -20.61 1.51 13.00
CA ALA A 83 -21.38 2.61 13.58
C ALA A 83 -22.23 2.19 14.80
N LYS A 84 -22.58 0.91 14.92
CA LYS A 84 -23.28 0.32 16.08
C LYS A 84 -22.33 -0.19 17.17
N GLY A 85 -21.01 0.00 17.02
CA GLY A 85 -19.97 -0.51 17.92
C GLY A 85 -19.72 -2.02 17.80
N MET A 86 -20.29 -2.69 16.79
CA MET A 86 -20.14 -4.13 16.57
C MET A 86 -18.84 -4.45 15.83
N ASN A 87 -17.70 -4.06 16.40
CA ASN A 87 -16.40 -4.04 15.73
C ASN A 87 -15.96 -5.45 15.27
N ARG A 88 -16.23 -6.49 16.06
CA ARG A 88 -15.91 -7.87 15.69
C ARG A 88 -16.65 -8.33 14.42
N SER A 89 -17.95 -8.02 14.34
CA SER A 89 -18.78 -8.36 13.18
C SER A 89 -18.35 -7.54 11.96
N ALA A 90 -18.08 -6.24 12.13
CA ALA A 90 -17.58 -5.40 11.05
C ALA A 90 -16.26 -5.94 10.47
N ILE A 91 -15.31 -6.32 11.34
CA ILE A 91 -14.03 -6.92 10.92
C ILE A 91 -14.26 -8.19 10.11
N ALA A 92 -15.12 -9.10 10.58
CA ALA A 92 -15.42 -10.35 9.86
C ALA A 92 -16.03 -10.07 8.49
N THR A 93 -17.02 -9.18 8.40
CA THR A 93 -17.66 -8.79 7.14
C THR A 93 -16.67 -8.15 6.15
N LEU A 94 -15.71 -7.36 6.65
CA LEU A 94 -14.67 -6.76 5.82
C LEU A 94 -13.63 -7.78 5.33
N GLN A 95 -13.33 -8.80 6.13
CA GLN A 95 -12.52 -9.92 5.70
C GLN A 95 -13.21 -10.70 4.58
N ASP A 96 -14.53 -10.92 4.68
CA ASP A 96 -15.32 -11.52 3.60
C ASP A 96 -15.30 -10.64 2.34
N ALA A 97 -15.43 -9.31 2.49
CA ALA A 97 -15.31 -8.37 1.38
C ALA A 97 -13.96 -8.48 0.66
N LEU A 98 -12.88 -8.65 1.40
CA LEU A 98 -11.52 -8.81 0.87
C LEU A 98 -11.27 -10.21 0.27
N GLN A 99 -12.02 -11.24 0.70
CA GLN A 99 -12.02 -12.52 0.00
C GLN A 99 -12.67 -12.41 -1.38
N LEU A 100 -13.70 -11.56 -1.52
CA LEU A 100 -14.37 -11.30 -2.80
C LEU A 100 -13.55 -10.40 -3.72
N ASP A 101 -12.94 -9.34 -3.18
CA ASP A 101 -12.07 -8.42 -3.90
C ASP A 101 -10.84 -8.05 -3.03
N PRO A 102 -9.70 -8.74 -3.24
CA PRO A 102 -8.48 -8.52 -2.46
C PRO A 102 -7.85 -7.15 -2.64
N LEU A 103 -8.29 -6.37 -3.65
CA LEU A 103 -7.78 -5.05 -3.95
C LEU A 103 -8.76 -3.94 -3.56
N ASN A 104 -9.88 -4.26 -2.91
CA ASN A 104 -10.86 -3.27 -2.48
C ASN A 104 -10.27 -2.35 -1.40
N GLY A 105 -9.88 -1.15 -1.83
CA GLY A 105 -9.26 -0.15 -0.96
C GLY A 105 -10.20 0.39 0.12
N ASP A 106 -11.50 0.50 -0.17
CA ASP A 106 -12.48 0.92 0.81
C ASP A 106 -12.68 -0.15 1.90
N ALA A 107 -12.65 -1.43 1.53
CA ALA A 107 -12.68 -2.53 2.50
C ALA A 107 -11.48 -2.48 3.45
N TYR A 108 -10.27 -2.25 2.92
CA TYR A 108 -9.08 -2.07 3.75
C TYR A 108 -9.17 -0.84 4.66
N ARG A 109 -9.71 0.29 4.18
CA ARG A 109 -9.87 1.51 4.98
C ARG A 109 -10.81 1.28 6.15
N GLU A 110 -12.01 0.74 5.88
CA GLU A 110 -12.99 0.43 6.92
C GLU A 110 -12.47 -0.66 7.88
N LEU A 111 -11.67 -1.61 7.40
CA LEU A 111 -11.04 -2.63 8.24
C LEU A 111 -10.04 -1.98 9.21
N GLY A 112 -9.23 -1.06 8.70
CA GLY A 112 -8.33 -0.25 9.52
C GLY A 112 -9.07 0.50 10.62
N ALA A 113 -10.17 1.18 10.29
CA ALA A 113 -11.00 1.88 11.26
C ALA A 113 -11.59 0.93 12.32
N ALA A 114 -12.20 -0.18 11.90
CA ALA A 114 -12.80 -1.16 12.80
C ALA A 114 -11.76 -1.82 13.73
N LEU A 115 -10.55 -2.10 13.23
CA LEU A 115 -9.44 -2.64 14.01
C LEU A 115 -8.94 -1.62 15.04
N ALA A 116 -8.82 -0.34 14.67
CA ALA A 116 -8.43 0.72 15.58
C ALA A 116 -9.43 0.87 16.73
N GLU A 117 -10.74 0.89 16.43
CA GLU A 117 -11.80 0.93 17.45
C GLU A 117 -11.85 -0.34 18.31
N ALA A 118 -11.37 -1.48 17.80
CA ALA A 118 -11.23 -2.72 18.55
C ALA A 118 -9.92 -2.79 19.38
N GLY A 119 -9.08 -1.74 19.38
CA GLY A 119 -7.80 -1.72 20.09
C GLY A 119 -6.67 -2.50 19.41
N LYS A 120 -6.87 -2.94 18.16
CA LYS A 120 -5.88 -3.69 17.36
C LYS A 120 -5.07 -2.77 16.47
N GLY A 121 -4.32 -1.85 17.08
CA GLY A 121 -3.73 -0.73 16.35
C GLY A 121 -2.61 -1.13 15.37
N ARG A 122 -1.88 -2.23 15.60
CA ARG A 122 -0.87 -2.70 14.64
C ARG A 122 -1.51 -3.19 13.34
N GLU A 123 -2.54 -4.03 13.46
CA GLU A 123 -3.31 -4.54 12.33
C GLU A 123 -4.08 -3.41 11.64
N ALA A 124 -4.57 -2.42 12.39
CA ALA A 124 -5.21 -1.23 11.84
C ALA A 124 -4.27 -0.46 10.90
N ILE A 125 -3.04 -0.19 11.35
CA ILE A 125 -2.02 0.49 10.53
C ILE A 125 -1.74 -0.31 9.26
N ALA A 126 -1.56 -1.63 9.37
CA ALA A 126 -1.33 -2.49 8.21
C ALA A 126 -2.50 -2.43 7.21
N ALA A 127 -3.75 -2.49 7.67
CA ALA A 127 -4.92 -2.38 6.81
C ALA A 127 -5.02 -0.99 6.14
N LEU A 128 -4.74 0.10 6.86
CA LEU A 128 -4.76 1.45 6.27
C LEU A 128 -3.64 1.68 5.25
N ILE A 129 -2.46 1.07 5.46
CA ILE A 129 -1.38 1.06 4.45
C ILE A 129 -1.86 0.36 3.17
N ARG A 130 -2.52 -0.80 3.29
CA ARG A 130 -3.12 -1.50 2.14
C ARG A 130 -4.19 -0.66 1.44
N ALA A 131 -4.99 0.09 2.21
CA ALA A 131 -5.93 1.06 1.64
C ALA A 131 -5.21 2.14 0.85
N ARG A 132 -4.07 2.65 1.35
CA ARG A 132 -3.26 3.69 0.69
C ARG A 132 -2.66 3.21 -0.62
N GLU A 133 -2.18 1.97 -0.65
CA GLU A 133 -1.63 1.35 -1.86
C GLU A 133 -2.66 1.23 -2.98
N SER A 134 -3.92 0.97 -2.62
CA SER A 134 -5.03 0.80 -3.56
C SER A 134 -5.72 2.11 -3.92
N LEU A 135 -6.15 2.92 -2.94
CA LEU A 135 -6.89 4.16 -3.20
C LEU A 135 -5.99 5.31 -3.64
N GLY A 136 -4.68 5.21 -3.40
CA GLY A 136 -3.74 6.32 -3.53
C GLY A 136 -3.64 7.14 -2.24
N GLU A 137 -2.71 8.11 -2.24
CA GLU A 137 -2.55 9.02 -1.11
C GLU A 137 -3.70 10.05 -1.08
N SER A 138 -4.26 10.26 0.11
CA SER A 138 -5.16 11.38 0.41
C SER A 138 -4.85 11.90 1.82
N ALA A 139 -5.07 13.20 2.06
CA ALA A 139 -4.80 13.78 3.38
C ALA A 139 -5.62 13.10 4.49
N ASP A 140 -6.87 12.75 4.21
CA ASP A 140 -7.76 12.06 5.16
C ASP A 140 -7.23 10.67 5.54
N LEU A 141 -6.81 9.87 4.55
CA LEU A 141 -6.26 8.54 4.82
C LEU A 141 -4.93 8.61 5.58
N LEU A 142 -4.06 9.59 5.26
CA LEU A 142 -2.82 9.82 6.00
C LEU A 142 -3.10 10.23 7.45
N VAL A 143 -4.15 11.02 7.69
CA VAL A 143 -4.61 11.37 9.04
C VAL A 143 -5.13 10.14 9.79
N GLU A 144 -5.85 9.24 9.13
CA GLU A 144 -6.31 7.98 9.74
C GLU A 144 -5.13 7.09 10.15
N ILE A 145 -4.12 6.94 9.28
CA ILE A 145 -2.89 6.20 9.61
C ILE A 145 -2.17 6.86 10.79
N ALA A 146 -2.04 8.19 10.77
CA ALA A 146 -1.40 8.93 11.86
C ALA A 146 -2.12 8.74 13.20
N LYS A 147 -3.46 8.76 13.22
CA LYS A 147 -4.26 8.48 14.42
C LYS A 147 -4.00 7.07 14.95
N ALA A 148 -3.97 6.08 14.06
CA ALA A 148 -3.64 4.71 14.44
C ALA A 148 -2.20 4.58 14.98
N CYS A 149 -1.24 5.31 14.40
CA CYS A 149 0.13 5.40 14.92
C CYS A 149 0.19 6.02 16.33
N LEU A 150 -0.56 7.10 16.59
CA LEU A 150 -0.62 7.75 17.90
C LEU A 150 -1.21 6.82 18.97
N ALA A 151 -2.26 6.07 18.63
CA ALA A 151 -2.84 5.07 19.53
C ALA A 151 -1.85 3.95 19.90
N GLN A 152 -0.84 3.73 19.06
CA GLN A 152 0.24 2.78 19.29
C GLN A 152 1.53 3.43 19.83
N GLU A 153 1.47 4.69 20.27
CA GLU A 153 2.61 5.48 20.77
C GLU A 153 3.75 5.65 19.75
N ARG A 154 3.46 5.43 18.46
CA ARG A 154 4.40 5.63 17.34
C ARG A 154 4.38 7.08 16.87
N THR A 155 4.70 7.99 17.79
CA THR A 155 4.59 9.45 17.58
C THR A 155 5.42 9.95 16.39
N SER A 156 6.63 9.42 16.19
CA SER A 156 7.48 9.79 15.05
C SER A 156 6.84 9.44 13.71
N ALA A 157 6.28 8.24 13.57
CA ALA A 157 5.57 7.81 12.37
C ALA A 157 4.30 8.64 12.15
N ALA A 158 3.54 8.91 13.21
CA ALA A 158 2.35 9.77 13.12
C ALA A 158 2.68 11.17 12.60
N ILE A 159 3.77 11.78 13.09
CA ILE A 159 4.23 13.09 12.60
C ILE A 159 4.57 13.01 11.12
N ALA A 160 5.30 11.98 10.66
CA ALA A 160 5.66 11.85 9.25
C ALA A 160 4.42 11.79 8.33
N TYR A 161 3.39 11.01 8.70
CA TYR A 161 2.14 10.97 7.94
C TYR A 161 1.36 12.29 7.98
N LEU A 162 1.35 12.99 9.13
CA LEU A 162 0.70 14.30 9.24
C LEU A 162 1.44 15.40 8.46
N GLU A 163 2.77 15.35 8.40
CA GLU A 163 3.56 16.25 7.57
C GLU A 163 3.25 16.03 6.10
N ARG A 164 3.18 14.77 5.66
CA ARG A 164 2.75 14.43 4.30
C ARG A 164 1.33 14.90 4.00
N ALA A 165 0.39 14.71 4.93
CA ALA A 165 -0.97 15.22 4.80
C ALA A 165 -0.99 16.76 4.72
N HIS A 166 -0.10 17.45 5.44
CA HIS A 166 0.01 18.90 5.41
C HIS A 166 0.61 19.42 4.09
N GLU A 167 1.57 18.72 3.51
CA GLU A 167 2.10 19.03 2.18
C GLU A 167 1.00 18.95 1.12
N MET A 168 0.12 17.95 1.20
CA MET A 168 -1.00 17.78 0.28
C MET A 168 -2.09 18.84 0.50
N GLU A 169 -2.43 19.10 1.76
CA GLU A 169 -3.46 20.08 2.13
C GLU A 169 -2.97 21.06 3.20
N PRO A 170 -2.23 22.12 2.80
CA PRO A 170 -1.67 23.07 3.75
C PRO A 170 -2.73 23.81 4.57
N ARG A 171 -3.97 23.89 4.05
CA ARG A 171 -5.08 24.58 4.71
C ARG A 171 -5.88 23.69 5.67
N ASN A 172 -5.65 22.38 5.69
CA ASN A 172 -6.38 21.45 6.55
C ASN A 172 -6.14 21.78 8.04
N PHE A 173 -7.19 22.27 8.69
CA PHE A 173 -7.11 22.75 10.07
C PHE A 173 -6.81 21.61 11.05
N LEU A 174 -7.37 20.42 10.82
CA LEU A 174 -7.18 19.26 11.69
C LEU A 174 -5.72 18.79 11.68
N VAL A 175 -5.11 18.70 10.49
CA VAL A 175 -3.70 18.30 10.34
C VAL A 175 -2.77 19.31 11.05
N ARG A 176 -2.96 20.61 10.80
CA ARG A 176 -2.15 21.66 11.43
C ARG A 176 -2.28 21.67 12.95
N ARG A 177 -3.50 21.47 13.47
CA ARG A 177 -3.75 21.38 14.91
C ARG A 177 -3.04 20.16 15.51
N ALA A 178 -3.12 19.01 14.83
CA ALA A 178 -2.46 17.78 15.27
C ALA A 178 -0.92 17.94 15.31
N LEU A 179 -0.30 18.49 14.27
CA LEU A 179 1.14 18.75 14.24
C LEU A 179 1.57 19.73 15.35
N SER A 180 0.80 20.80 15.58
CA SER A 180 1.09 21.76 16.64
C SER A 180 0.99 21.12 18.03
N ALA A 181 0.01 20.23 18.25
CA ALA A 181 -0.15 19.51 19.52
C ALA A 181 1.01 18.53 19.76
N LEU A 182 1.60 17.98 18.70
CA LEU A 182 2.77 17.09 18.75
C LEU A 182 4.11 17.86 18.82
N GLY A 183 4.09 19.16 19.12
CA GLY A 183 5.30 19.96 19.36
C GLY A 183 6.02 20.46 18.10
N ARG A 184 5.47 20.23 16.88
CA ARG A 184 5.98 20.84 15.65
C ARG A 184 5.44 22.26 15.54
N LYS A 185 6.25 23.26 15.91
CA LYS A 185 5.96 24.67 15.60
C LYS A 185 5.88 24.83 14.09
N GLN A 186 4.82 25.50 13.61
CA GLN A 186 4.64 25.82 12.20
C GLN A 186 5.91 26.48 11.68
N ARG A 187 6.55 25.90 10.66
CA ARG A 187 7.45 26.68 9.80
C ARG A 187 6.55 27.60 8.99
N THR A 188 6.07 28.68 9.61
CA THR A 188 5.44 29.79 8.91
C THR A 188 6.43 30.23 7.84
N SER A 189 6.04 30.05 6.59
CA SER A 189 6.80 30.47 5.43
C SER A 189 7.14 31.95 5.58
N ARG A 190 8.42 32.22 5.88
CA ARG A 190 9.04 33.54 5.67
C ARG A 190 9.22 33.74 4.15
N ALA A 191 8.11 33.79 3.43
CA ALA A 191 8.05 34.00 1.98
C ALA A 191 7.05 35.11 1.61
N ARG A 192 6.77 36.02 2.54
CA ARG A 192 5.98 37.23 2.32
C ARG A 192 6.54 38.40 3.16
N ALA A 193 7.84 38.65 3.05
CA ALA A 193 8.46 39.91 3.42
C ALA A 193 9.96 39.81 3.10
N GLU A 194 10.32 40.12 1.85
CA GLU A 194 11.61 40.71 1.47
C GLU A 194 11.47 41.02 -0.03
N GLY A 195 10.88 42.20 -0.29
CA GLY A 195 10.93 42.83 -1.59
C GLY A 195 12.27 43.52 -1.80
N SER A 196 12.62 43.64 -3.08
CA SER A 196 13.55 44.61 -3.69
C SER A 196 15.00 44.69 -3.18
N ALA A 197 15.93 44.12 -3.94
CA ALA A 197 16.97 44.90 -4.62
C ALA A 197 17.84 44.00 -5.53
N ASP A 198 18.17 44.53 -6.70
CA ASP A 198 19.07 44.00 -7.74
C ASP A 198 20.44 43.53 -7.23
N THR A 199 21.02 42.50 -7.85
CA THR A 199 22.09 42.67 -8.86
C THR A 199 22.68 41.33 -9.33
N SER A 200 22.92 41.32 -10.64
CA SER A 200 23.78 40.46 -11.47
C SER A 200 24.88 39.63 -10.80
N GLY A 201 24.98 38.36 -11.23
CA GLY A 201 26.20 37.56 -11.11
C GLY A 201 25.98 36.07 -11.37
N VAL A 202 26.25 35.63 -12.61
CA VAL A 202 26.51 34.22 -12.99
C VAL A 202 27.87 34.25 -13.69
N PRO A 203 28.70 33.19 -13.78
CA PRO A 203 28.53 31.77 -13.37
C PRO A 203 29.67 31.27 -12.45
N GLU A 204 29.58 30.05 -11.93
CA GLU A 204 30.53 28.95 -12.24
C GLU A 204 30.14 27.63 -11.54
N SER A 205 30.43 26.55 -12.26
CA SER A 205 30.12 25.14 -12.02
C SER A 205 30.74 24.51 -10.77
N ALA A 206 30.02 23.58 -10.15
CA ALA A 206 30.63 22.35 -9.64
C ALA A 206 29.59 21.22 -9.61
N ASN A 207 29.82 20.27 -10.51
CA ASN A 207 29.17 18.99 -10.63
C ASN A 207 29.52 18.10 -9.41
N ALA A 208 28.53 17.45 -8.80
CA ALA A 208 28.75 16.33 -7.89
C ALA A 208 27.59 15.33 -7.98
N ASP A 209 27.74 14.42 -8.94
CA ASP A 209 27.24 13.05 -9.00
C ASP A 209 26.44 12.53 -7.78
N ALA A 210 25.11 12.67 -7.85
CA ALA A 210 24.20 11.73 -7.23
C ALA A 210 23.79 10.70 -8.29
N LYS A 211 24.46 9.55 -8.29
CA LYS A 211 24.12 8.37 -9.11
C LYS A 211 22.63 8.05 -9.01
N ARG A 212 21.84 8.49 -9.99
CA ARG A 212 20.48 8.01 -10.22
C ARG A 212 20.60 6.55 -10.66
N LYS A 213 20.31 5.61 -9.76
CA LYS A 213 20.04 4.22 -10.17
C LYS A 213 18.84 4.25 -11.13
N PRO A 214 18.91 3.61 -12.31
CA PRO A 214 17.78 3.56 -13.22
C PRO A 214 16.63 2.77 -12.58
N ALA A 215 15.40 3.22 -12.81
CA ALA A 215 14.21 2.45 -12.46
C ALA A 215 14.25 1.12 -13.24
N VAL A 216 14.05 0.00 -12.54
CA VAL A 216 14.02 -1.32 -13.17
C VAL A 216 12.57 -1.60 -13.56
N GLN A 217 12.36 -1.88 -14.84
CA GLN A 217 11.05 -2.21 -15.39
C GLN A 217 11.02 -3.71 -15.71
N LEU A 218 10.30 -4.51 -14.91
CA LEU A 218 10.13 -5.93 -15.17
C LEU A 218 8.79 -6.15 -15.87
N THR A 219 8.83 -6.60 -17.12
CA THR A 219 7.63 -6.94 -17.92
C THR A 219 7.45 -8.45 -17.89
N LEU A 220 6.44 -8.94 -17.17
CA LEU A 220 6.11 -10.36 -17.14
C LEU A 220 5.22 -10.68 -18.36
N LEU A 221 5.82 -11.14 -19.46
CA LEU A 221 5.06 -11.69 -20.59
C LEU A 221 4.30 -12.92 -20.08
N GLY A 222 2.97 -12.79 -19.99
CA GLY A 222 2.11 -13.89 -19.57
C GLY A 222 2.18 -15.03 -20.56
N GLU A 223 2.76 -16.15 -20.16
CA GLU A 223 2.65 -17.40 -20.92
C GLU A 223 1.19 -17.86 -20.97
N PRO A 224 0.70 -18.37 -22.12
CA PRO A 224 -0.61 -18.98 -22.18
C PRO A 224 -0.60 -20.26 -21.35
N LEU A 225 -1.70 -20.49 -20.63
CA LEU A 225 -1.96 -21.73 -19.91
C LEU A 225 -1.94 -22.90 -20.90
N GLY A 226 -0.78 -23.55 -21.05
CA GLY A 226 -0.62 -24.79 -21.78
C GLY A 226 -1.48 -25.87 -21.13
N GLY A 227 -2.43 -26.39 -21.91
CA GLY A 227 -3.30 -27.49 -21.51
C GLY A 227 -2.49 -28.72 -21.12
N GLY A 228 -2.56 -29.07 -19.83
CA GLY A 228 -2.02 -30.33 -19.33
C GLY A 228 -2.84 -31.51 -19.86
N GLN A 229 -2.26 -32.25 -20.80
CA GLN A 229 -2.68 -33.62 -21.11
C GLN A 229 -2.39 -34.52 -19.90
N ALA A 230 -3.40 -35.29 -19.51
CA ALA A 230 -3.31 -36.30 -18.47
C ALA A 230 -2.35 -37.44 -18.88
N PRO A 231 -1.53 -37.98 -17.96
CA PRO A 231 -0.86 -39.25 -18.21
C PRO A 231 -1.85 -40.41 -17.99
N ARG A 232 -2.13 -41.16 -19.06
CA ARG A 232 -2.64 -42.54 -18.95
C ARG A 232 -1.45 -43.48 -18.72
N GLY A 233 -1.36 -44.02 -17.51
CA GLY A 233 -0.66 -45.26 -17.16
C GLY A 233 -1.47 -45.86 -16.01
N GLY A 234 -1.97 -47.09 -16.04
CA GLY A 234 -1.37 -48.32 -16.52
C GLY A 234 -1.14 -49.19 -15.29
N ASN A 235 -2.11 -50.01 -14.90
CA ASN A 235 -1.87 -51.22 -14.10
C ASN A 235 -3.10 -52.13 -14.11
N SER A 236 -3.00 -53.26 -14.82
CA SER A 236 -3.84 -54.42 -14.65
C SER A 236 -2.90 -55.60 -14.48
N ASP A 237 -2.74 -56.07 -13.25
CA ASP A 237 -2.02 -57.31 -12.97
C ASP A 237 -2.76 -58.14 -11.91
N GLY A 238 -2.81 -59.44 -12.19
CA GLY A 238 -2.92 -60.54 -11.23
C GLY A 238 -4.22 -60.75 -10.44
N THR A 239 -5.08 -61.66 -10.91
CA THR A 239 -5.63 -62.74 -10.05
C THR A 239 -6.26 -63.85 -10.91
N LYS A 240 -5.50 -64.92 -11.16
CA LYS A 240 -6.04 -66.26 -11.39
C LYS A 240 -5.19 -67.24 -10.59
N GLY A 241 -5.81 -67.86 -9.59
CA GLY A 241 -5.23 -68.90 -8.78
C GLY A 241 -6.33 -69.82 -8.24
N ARG A 242 -6.35 -71.03 -8.81
CA ARG A 242 -7.01 -72.29 -8.38
C ARG A 242 -8.51 -72.42 -8.57
#